data_AF-A0A949IHT1-F1
#
_entry.id   AF-A0A949IHT1-F1
#
_cell.length_a   1.000
_cell.length_b   1.000
_cell.length_c   1.000
_cell.angle_alpha   90.00
_cell.angle_beta   90.00
_cell.angle_gamma   90.00
#
_symmetry.space_group_name_H-M   'P 1'
#
loop_
_entity.id
_entity.type
_entity.pdbx_description
1 polymer ?
#
loop_
_entity_poly.entity_id
_entity_poly.type
_entity_poly.pdbx_seq_one_letter_code
_entity_poly.pdbx_strand_id
1 'polypeptide(L)'
;MRSKNDSSQTVPEGYDLSQRIIDNYRLSTQPVRTDYLDYLAQKSITWADELQQKRESQKKAANIEKDTKVIVDRVFAVLEAYVLELNKISRVRDLLVTTTAPSRSQEVLEFDRARQPIKSLIVYRTRFSTSKLSLVVRGIGPKVEFFLMQSDRVMGLYRAEAEVGALMVFESEPSLAGLSWSVEGKPLSTDRLERYSLLALEHLLDKTREEVG
;
A
#
# COMPACT_ATOMS: atom_id res chain seq x y z
N MET A 1 6.08 103.86 -17.44
CA MET A 1 6.24 103.19 -16.13
C MET A 1 5.00 102.31 -15.93
N ARG A 2 4.97 101.04 -16.35
CA ARG A 2 5.40 99.81 -15.62
C ARG A 2 4.93 99.74 -14.16
N SER A 3 3.87 98.94 -13.90
CA SER A 3 3.76 97.96 -12.79
C SER A 3 2.37 97.30 -12.80
N LYS A 4 2.27 95.99 -13.08
CA LYS A 4 2.01 94.86 -12.12
C LYS A 4 0.54 94.83 -11.68
N ASN A 5 -0.35 93.93 -12.13
CA ASN A 5 -0.36 92.45 -12.20
C ASN A 5 0.04 91.73 -10.91
N ASP A 6 -0.86 90.81 -10.50
CA ASP A 6 -0.83 89.82 -9.42
C ASP A 6 -0.99 90.30 -7.97
N SER A 7 -2.17 90.00 -7.42
CA SER A 7 -2.36 89.61 -6.02
C SER A 7 -2.98 88.21 -5.98
N SER A 8 -2.08 87.25 -6.13
CA SER A 8 -2.03 85.91 -5.54
C SER A 8 -3.06 85.63 -4.44
N GLN A 9 -3.91 84.63 -4.69
CA GLN A 9 -4.59 83.85 -3.66
C GLN A 9 -3.54 83.11 -2.82
N THR A 10 -3.48 83.44 -1.54
CA THR A 10 -2.65 82.77 -0.53
C THR A 10 -3.29 81.44 -0.15
N VAL A 11 -2.67 80.34 -0.58
CA VAL A 11 -2.93 78.99 -0.05
C VAL A 11 -2.12 78.83 1.24
N PRO A 12 -2.69 78.38 2.37
CA PRO A 12 -1.94 78.17 3.60
C PRO A 12 -1.00 76.97 3.46
N GLU A 13 0.31 77.25 3.53
CA GLU A 13 1.38 76.25 3.69
C GLU A 13 1.29 75.63 5.09
N GLY A 14 0.96 74.35 5.18
CA GLY A 14 0.90 73.64 6.44
C GLY A 14 0.06 72.37 6.40
N TYR A 15 -0.91 72.29 5.47
CA TYR A 15 -1.46 71.01 5.07
C TYR A 15 -0.52 70.34 4.04
N ASP A 16 0.38 69.54 4.60
CA ASP A 16 0.16 68.11 4.50
C ASP A 16 0.89 67.31 3.41
N LEU A 17 2.22 67.45 3.38
CA LEU A 17 3.08 66.49 2.68
C LEU A 17 2.95 65.08 3.28
N SER A 18 2.75 65.00 4.59
CA SER A 18 2.57 63.77 5.37
C SER A 18 1.31 63.00 5.00
N GLN A 19 0.13 63.63 4.98
CA GLN A 19 -1.12 63.01 4.59
C GLN A 19 -1.24 62.90 3.06
N ARG A 20 -0.54 63.71 2.23
CA ARG A 20 -0.31 63.36 0.81
C ARG A 20 0.52 62.08 0.62
N ILE A 21 1.51 61.82 1.47
CA ILE A 21 2.29 60.57 1.45
C ILE A 21 1.44 59.40 1.97
N ILE A 22 0.67 59.60 3.04
CA ILE A 22 -0.26 58.59 3.58
C ILE A 22 -1.37 58.27 2.58
N ASP A 23 -1.91 59.26 1.88
CA ASP A 23 -2.94 59.08 0.87
C ASP A 23 -2.37 58.42 -0.40
N ASN A 24 -1.15 58.76 -0.82
CA ASN A 24 -0.47 58.01 -1.88
C ASN A 24 -0.13 56.57 -1.48
N TYR A 25 0.24 56.32 -0.22
CA TYR A 25 0.48 54.97 0.29
C TYR A 25 -0.82 54.15 0.34
N ARG A 26 -1.93 54.78 0.75
CA ARG A 26 -3.29 54.22 0.70
C ARG A 26 -3.81 53.97 -0.71
N LEU A 27 -3.41 54.78 -1.69
CA LEU A 27 -3.76 54.61 -3.12
C LEU A 27 -2.88 53.57 -3.82
N SER A 28 -1.62 53.43 -3.40
CA SER A 28 -0.65 52.42 -3.88
C SER A 28 -0.94 51.03 -3.32
N THR A 29 -1.46 50.95 -2.10
CA THR A 29 -2.00 49.72 -1.53
C THR A 29 -3.44 49.52 -2.01
N GLN A 30 -3.61 48.94 -3.21
CA GLN A 30 -4.92 48.43 -3.59
C GLN A 30 -5.43 47.51 -2.46
N PRO A 31 -6.68 47.67 -2.00
CA PRO A 31 -7.24 46.74 -1.02
C PRO A 31 -7.12 45.35 -1.62
N VAL A 32 -6.50 44.44 -0.88
CA VAL A 32 -6.26 43.09 -1.37
C VAL A 32 -7.60 42.52 -1.83
N ARG A 33 -7.68 42.06 -3.08
CA ARG A 33 -8.90 41.49 -3.64
C ARG A 33 -9.33 40.31 -2.78
N THR A 34 -10.35 40.53 -1.96
CA THR A 34 -10.88 39.56 -1.00
C THR A 34 -11.28 38.27 -1.70
N ASP A 35 -11.94 38.37 -2.85
CA ASP A 35 -12.38 37.21 -3.63
C ASP A 35 -11.19 36.34 -4.12
N TYR A 36 -10.04 36.97 -4.40
CA TYR A 36 -8.84 36.25 -4.80
C TYR A 36 -8.12 35.62 -3.60
N LEU A 37 -8.15 36.29 -2.44
CA LEU A 37 -7.69 35.68 -1.19
C LEU A 37 -8.55 34.49 -0.80
N ASP A 38 -9.87 34.58 -0.95
CA ASP A 38 -10.80 33.48 -0.67
C ASP A 38 -10.54 32.31 -1.62
N TYR A 39 -10.31 32.57 -2.92
CA TYR A 39 -9.88 31.54 -3.87
C TYR A 39 -8.55 30.89 -3.48
N LEU A 40 -7.53 31.67 -3.10
CA LEU A 40 -6.24 31.14 -2.67
C LEU A 40 -6.33 30.37 -1.34
N ALA A 41 -7.15 30.83 -0.41
CA ALA A 41 -7.44 30.16 0.85
C ALA A 41 -8.18 28.84 0.60
N GLN A 42 -9.17 28.82 -0.29
CA GLN A 42 -9.86 27.60 -0.65
C GLN A 42 -8.91 26.61 -1.33
N LYS A 43 -8.04 27.07 -2.23
CA LYS A 43 -7.02 26.24 -2.89
C LYS A 43 -6.00 25.67 -1.90
N SER A 44 -5.60 26.43 -0.88
CA SER A 44 -4.67 25.96 0.15
C SER A 44 -5.32 24.94 1.08
N ILE A 45 -6.61 25.13 1.42
CA ILE A 45 -7.40 24.16 2.19
C ILE A 45 -7.55 22.85 1.40
N THR A 46 -7.97 22.90 0.13
CA THR A 46 -8.10 21.69 -0.69
C THR A 46 -6.79 20.93 -0.81
N TRP A 47 -5.67 21.66 -0.98
CA TRP A 47 -4.36 21.03 -1.05
C TRP A 47 -3.94 20.41 0.30
N ALA A 48 -4.26 21.05 1.41
CA ALA A 48 -4.01 20.51 2.74
C ALA A 48 -4.84 19.23 2.99
N ASP A 49 -6.11 19.22 2.57
CA ASP A 49 -6.99 18.06 2.66
C ASP A 49 -6.47 16.90 1.78
N GLU A 50 -6.07 17.17 0.54
CA GLU A 50 -5.46 16.18 -0.36
C GLU A 50 -4.17 15.58 0.23
N LEU A 51 -3.33 16.43 0.82
CA LEU A 51 -2.09 15.99 1.46
C LEU A 51 -2.37 15.12 2.68
N GLN A 52 -3.38 15.49 3.48
CA GLN A 52 -3.80 14.70 4.64
C GLN A 52 -4.38 13.35 4.21
N GLN A 53 -5.27 13.33 3.22
CA GLN A 53 -5.85 12.10 2.67
C GLN A 53 -4.77 11.18 2.11
N LYS A 54 -3.76 11.74 1.42
CA LYS A 54 -2.62 10.97 0.91
C LYS A 54 -1.76 10.38 2.04
N ARG A 55 -1.56 11.11 3.14
CA ARG A 55 -0.83 10.59 4.31
C ARG A 55 -1.62 9.49 5.02
N GLU A 56 -2.93 9.65 5.15
CA GLU A 56 -3.80 8.65 5.77
C GLU A 56 -3.88 7.37 4.94
N SER A 57 -3.97 7.47 3.61
CA SER A 57 -3.97 6.31 2.72
C SER A 57 -2.62 5.56 2.76
N GLN A 58 -1.50 6.29 2.82
CA GLN A 58 -0.17 5.69 2.99
C GLN A 58 -0.04 4.95 4.33
N LYS A 59 -0.53 5.54 5.43
CA LYS A 59 -0.55 4.87 6.75
C LYS A 59 -1.41 3.62 6.74
N LYS A 60 -2.60 3.67 6.12
CA LYS A 60 -3.49 2.50 5.96
C LYS A 60 -2.82 1.40 5.16
N ALA A 61 -2.19 1.74 4.04
CA ALA A 61 -1.46 0.77 3.20
C ALA A 61 -0.29 0.11 3.97
N ALA A 62 0.48 0.90 4.73
CA ALA A 62 1.58 0.38 5.55
C ALA A 62 1.09 -0.55 6.68
N ASN A 63 -0.06 -0.24 7.30
CA ASN A 63 -0.66 -1.10 8.31
C ASN A 63 -1.12 -2.43 7.72
N ILE A 64 -1.79 -2.39 6.56
CA ILE A 64 -2.19 -3.60 5.82
C ILE A 64 -0.96 -4.44 5.49
N GLU A 65 0.10 -3.84 4.95
CA GLU A 65 1.34 -4.55 4.61
C GLU A 65 1.95 -5.24 5.83
N LYS A 66 1.99 -4.55 6.97
CA LYS A 66 2.51 -5.10 8.24
C LYS A 66 1.67 -6.28 8.71
N ASP A 67 0.35 -6.17 8.67
CA ASP A 67 -0.56 -7.22 9.14
C ASP A 67 -0.52 -8.45 8.22
N THR A 68 -0.44 -8.24 6.90
CA THR A 68 -0.27 -9.31 5.92
C THR A 68 1.03 -10.08 6.15
N LYS A 69 2.13 -9.37 6.43
CA LYS A 69 3.39 -10.02 6.81
C LYS A 69 3.20 -10.91 8.05
N VAL A 70 2.53 -10.42 9.08
CA VAL A 70 2.30 -11.17 10.32
C VAL A 70 1.49 -12.44 10.06
N ILE A 71 0.47 -12.39 9.19
CA ILE A 71 -0.31 -13.58 8.83
C ILE A 71 0.54 -14.59 8.05
N VAL A 72 1.33 -14.14 7.06
CA VAL A 72 2.22 -15.03 6.30
C VAL A 72 3.27 -15.67 7.21
N ASP A 73 3.86 -14.91 8.12
CA ASP A 73 4.83 -15.41 9.11
C ASP A 73 4.19 -16.46 10.04
N ARG A 74 2.93 -16.24 10.46
CA ARG A 74 2.18 -17.21 11.27
C ARG A 74 1.87 -18.50 10.52
N VAL A 75 1.40 -18.40 9.28
CA VAL A 75 1.15 -19.57 8.41
C VAL A 75 2.45 -20.36 8.24
N PHE A 76 3.56 -19.66 7.99
CA PHE A 76 4.86 -20.31 7.87
C PHE A 76 5.27 -21.03 9.15
N ALA A 77 5.20 -20.37 10.30
CA ALA A 77 5.60 -20.96 11.58
C ALA A 77 4.78 -22.20 11.95
N VAL A 78 3.46 -22.18 11.68
CA VAL A 78 2.58 -23.34 11.85
C VAL A 78 3.06 -24.48 10.95
N LEU A 79 3.11 -24.23 9.64
CA LEU A 79 3.42 -25.28 8.66
C LEU A 79 4.84 -25.82 8.79
N GLU A 80 5.83 -24.98 9.11
CA GLU A 80 7.22 -25.38 9.31
C GLU A 80 7.35 -26.41 10.44
N ALA A 81 6.69 -26.20 11.57
CA ALA A 81 6.71 -27.14 12.68
C ALA A 81 6.18 -28.52 12.27
N TYR A 82 5.04 -28.55 11.57
CA TYR A 82 4.45 -29.80 11.07
C TYR A 82 5.31 -30.48 10.01
N VAL A 83 5.90 -29.70 9.09
CA VAL A 83 6.79 -30.22 8.04
C VAL A 83 8.06 -30.82 8.63
N LEU A 84 8.66 -30.20 9.65
CA LEU A 84 9.84 -30.74 10.32
C LEU A 84 9.55 -32.08 10.98
N GLU A 85 8.41 -32.21 11.66
CA GLU A 85 8.02 -33.50 12.25
C GLU A 85 7.66 -34.55 11.19
N LEU A 86 6.97 -34.15 10.12
CA LEU A 86 6.62 -35.03 9.01
C LEU A 86 7.86 -35.57 8.30
N ASN A 87 8.86 -34.73 8.05
CA ASN A 87 10.12 -35.14 7.43
C ASN A 87 10.96 -36.07 8.33
N LYS A 88 10.86 -35.95 9.66
CA LYS A 88 11.52 -36.89 10.60
C LYS A 88 10.90 -38.27 10.54
N ILE A 89 9.57 -38.35 10.42
CA ILE A 89 8.82 -39.60 10.43
C ILE A 89 8.83 -40.26 9.04
N SER A 90 8.77 -39.46 7.98
CA SER A 90 8.70 -39.94 6.60
C SER A 90 10.04 -40.54 6.15
N ARG A 91 9.96 -41.78 5.64
CA ARG A 91 11.09 -42.45 4.97
C ARG A 91 11.01 -42.34 3.44
N VAL A 92 9.95 -41.73 2.92
CA VAL A 92 9.68 -41.63 1.48
C VAL A 92 10.29 -40.34 0.96
N ARG A 93 11.31 -40.47 0.10
CA ARG A 93 12.06 -39.32 -0.44
C ARG A 93 11.19 -38.38 -1.27
N ASP A 94 10.22 -38.91 -2.00
CA ASP A 94 9.36 -38.11 -2.89
C ASP A 94 8.35 -37.24 -2.13
N LEU A 95 8.04 -37.58 -0.88
CA LEU A 95 7.15 -36.83 0.00
C LEU A 95 7.89 -35.94 1.00
N LEU A 96 9.23 -35.83 0.88
CA LEU A 96 9.97 -34.87 1.69
C LEU A 96 9.61 -33.45 1.28
N VAL A 97 9.26 -32.63 2.26
CA VAL A 97 8.85 -31.24 2.03
C VAL A 97 10.01 -30.31 2.40
N THR A 98 10.44 -29.50 1.46
CA THR A 98 11.41 -28.43 1.68
C THR A 98 10.69 -27.11 1.94
N THR A 99 11.18 -26.32 2.88
CA THR A 99 10.57 -25.04 3.26
C THR A 99 11.43 -23.87 2.79
N THR A 100 10.79 -22.79 2.35
CA THR A 100 11.43 -21.50 2.06
C THR A 100 10.81 -20.45 2.96
N ALA A 101 11.63 -19.81 3.79
CA ALA A 101 11.19 -18.77 4.72
C ALA A 101 10.49 -17.60 4.00
N PRO A 102 9.58 -16.87 4.67
CA PRO A 102 8.92 -15.70 4.13
C PRO A 102 9.91 -14.65 3.65
N SER A 103 9.79 -14.26 2.39
CA SER A 103 10.62 -13.23 1.76
C SER A 103 9.74 -12.12 1.18
N ARG A 104 10.22 -10.88 1.27
CA ARG A 104 9.58 -9.71 0.68
C ARG A 104 10.20 -9.46 -0.69
N SER A 105 9.40 -9.55 -1.75
CA SER A 105 9.79 -9.20 -3.11
C SER A 105 8.98 -8.01 -3.61
N GLN A 106 9.62 -7.12 -4.37
CA GLN A 106 8.93 -6.06 -5.10
C GLN A 106 8.85 -6.47 -6.57
N GLU A 107 7.64 -6.67 -7.06
CA GLU A 107 7.37 -7.09 -8.43
C GLU A 107 6.86 -5.92 -9.25
N VAL A 108 7.47 -5.71 -10.42
CA VAL A 108 7.06 -4.66 -11.37
C VAL A 108 6.04 -5.24 -12.34
N LEU A 109 4.83 -4.68 -12.34
CA LEU A 109 3.72 -5.12 -13.20
C LEU A 109 3.75 -4.48 -14.59
N GLU A 110 4.11 -3.20 -14.64
CA GLU A 110 4.07 -2.39 -15.85
C GLU A 110 5.35 -1.55 -15.97
N PHE A 111 5.91 -1.54 -17.16
CA PHE A 111 7.03 -0.70 -17.55
C PHE A 111 6.57 0.38 -18.51
N ASP A 112 7.11 1.58 -18.36
CA ASP A 112 6.95 2.64 -19.35
C ASP A 112 7.77 2.37 -20.62
N ARG A 113 7.51 3.12 -21.69
CA ARG A 113 8.33 3.14 -22.92
C ARG A 113 9.80 3.42 -22.64
N ALA A 114 10.10 4.14 -21.55
CA ALA A 114 11.46 4.39 -21.06
C ALA A 114 12.01 3.28 -20.13
N ARG A 115 11.36 2.11 -20.05
CA ARG A 115 11.70 0.98 -19.16
C ARG A 115 11.71 1.33 -17.66
N GLN A 116 10.99 2.38 -17.27
CA GLN A 116 10.82 2.74 -15.87
C GLN A 116 9.60 1.98 -15.30
N PRO A 117 9.68 1.48 -14.06
CA PRO A 117 8.55 0.80 -13.43
C PRO A 117 7.41 1.81 -13.16
N ILE A 118 6.25 1.61 -13.79
CA ILE A 118 5.05 2.44 -13.58
C ILE A 118 4.26 1.93 -12.38
N LYS A 119 4.09 0.61 -12.30
CA LYS A 119 3.36 -0.05 -11.21
C LYS A 119 4.22 -1.14 -10.61
N SER A 120 4.40 -1.09 -9.30
CA SER A 120 5.04 -2.15 -8.54
C SER A 120 4.15 -2.58 -7.39
N LEU A 121 4.18 -3.87 -7.10
CA LEU A 121 3.51 -4.48 -5.96
C LEU A 121 4.55 -5.05 -5.01
N ILE A 122 4.28 -4.95 -3.72
CA ILE A 122 5.05 -5.65 -2.71
C ILE A 122 4.33 -6.96 -2.44
N VAL A 123 5.08 -8.05 -2.53
CA VAL A 123 4.58 -9.41 -2.37
C VAL A 123 5.40 -10.09 -1.27
N TYR A 124 4.70 -10.76 -0.35
CA TYR A 124 5.31 -11.66 0.62
C TYR A 124 5.13 -13.09 0.13
N ARG A 125 6.21 -13.87 0.10
CA ARG A 125 6.20 -15.23 -0.44
C ARG A 125 6.86 -16.21 0.51
N THR A 126 6.19 -17.31 0.78
CA THR A 126 6.78 -18.51 1.39
C THR A 126 6.37 -19.74 0.58
N ARG A 127 7.19 -20.79 0.65
CA ARG A 127 7.03 -21.98 -0.19
C ARG A 127 7.27 -23.26 0.61
N PHE A 128 6.46 -24.26 0.31
CA PHE A 128 6.59 -25.63 0.80
C PHE A 128 6.60 -26.55 -0.42
N SER A 129 7.73 -27.18 -0.72
CA SER A 129 7.92 -27.89 -1.98
C SER A 129 8.29 -29.35 -1.77
N THR A 130 7.57 -30.24 -2.44
CA THR A 130 7.93 -31.65 -2.63
C THR A 130 8.78 -31.82 -3.90
N SER A 131 9.05 -33.05 -4.30
CA SER A 131 9.80 -33.32 -5.54
C SER A 131 9.05 -32.85 -6.79
N LYS A 132 7.71 -32.88 -6.79
CA LYS A 132 6.86 -32.58 -7.95
C LYS A 132 6.04 -31.31 -7.83
N LEU A 133 5.58 -30.96 -6.64
CA LEU A 133 4.66 -29.86 -6.42
C LEU A 133 5.20 -28.88 -5.37
N SER A 134 4.68 -27.66 -5.41
CA SER A 134 4.99 -26.61 -4.46
C SER A 134 3.71 -25.90 -4.06
N LEU A 135 3.49 -25.82 -2.75
CA LEU A 135 2.51 -24.95 -2.13
C LEU A 135 3.17 -23.58 -1.93
N VAL A 136 2.67 -22.59 -2.65
CA VAL A 136 3.11 -21.19 -2.57
C VAL A 136 2.07 -20.41 -1.79
N VAL A 137 2.50 -19.77 -0.70
CA VAL A 137 1.66 -18.84 0.07
C VAL A 137 2.13 -17.42 -0.23
N ARG A 138 1.18 -16.60 -0.69
CA ARG A 138 1.45 -15.27 -1.25
C ARG A 138 0.61 -14.21 -0.55
N GLY A 139 1.25 -13.25 0.11
CA GLY A 139 0.61 -12.08 0.68
C GLY A 139 0.72 -10.87 -0.25
N ILE A 140 -0.42 -10.30 -0.68
CA ILE A 140 -0.49 -9.09 -1.51
C ILE A 140 -1.55 -8.15 -0.96
N GLY A 141 -1.13 -6.98 -0.47
CA GLY A 141 -2.04 -5.99 0.08
C GLY A 141 -2.94 -6.62 1.16
N PRO A 142 -4.28 -6.55 1.04
CA PRO A 142 -5.21 -7.10 2.03
C PRO A 142 -5.51 -8.59 1.87
N LYS A 143 -4.78 -9.33 1.02
CA LYS A 143 -5.06 -10.74 0.73
C LYS A 143 -3.84 -11.64 0.97
N VAL A 144 -4.09 -12.85 1.44
CA VAL A 144 -3.12 -13.95 1.48
C VAL A 144 -3.71 -15.13 0.72
N GLU A 145 -3.04 -15.54 -0.34
CA GLU A 145 -3.51 -16.52 -1.30
C GLU A 145 -2.62 -17.76 -1.26
N PHE A 146 -3.21 -18.93 -1.43
CA PHE A 146 -2.49 -20.21 -1.47
C PHE A 146 -2.60 -20.78 -2.88
N PHE A 147 -1.49 -21.21 -3.43
CA PHE A 147 -1.41 -21.80 -4.77
C PHE A 147 -0.70 -23.14 -4.70
N LEU A 148 -1.18 -24.11 -5.48
CA LEU A 148 -0.50 -25.38 -5.69
C LEU A 148 -0.02 -25.43 -7.13
N MET A 149 1.28 -25.54 -7.31
CA MET A 149 1.94 -25.47 -8.61
C MET A 149 2.95 -26.60 -8.78
N GLN A 150 3.28 -26.94 -10.01
CA GLN A 150 4.40 -27.84 -10.29
C GLN A 150 5.73 -27.16 -9.91
N SER A 151 6.63 -27.91 -9.27
CA SER A 151 7.88 -27.39 -8.72
C SER A 151 8.81 -26.75 -9.77
N ASP A 152 8.70 -27.18 -11.03
CA ASP A 152 9.41 -26.63 -12.20
C ASP A 152 8.88 -25.27 -12.66
N ARG A 153 7.57 -25.01 -12.47
CA ARG A 153 6.87 -23.77 -12.85
C ARG A 153 6.88 -22.70 -11.76
N VAL A 154 7.48 -22.98 -10.60
CA VAL A 154 7.59 -22.02 -9.48
C VAL A 154 8.74 -21.04 -9.75
N MET A 155 8.59 -20.27 -10.82
CA MET A 155 9.44 -19.11 -11.11
C MET A 155 8.64 -17.88 -10.72
N GLY A 156 9.14 -17.13 -9.73
CA GLY A 156 8.53 -16.03 -8.98
C GLY A 156 7.87 -14.92 -9.81
N LEU A 157 6.80 -15.26 -10.52
CA LEU A 157 6.06 -14.41 -11.43
C LEU A 157 4.60 -14.42 -11.00
N TYR A 158 4.13 -13.28 -10.51
CA TYR A 158 2.72 -13.03 -10.18
C TYR A 158 1.72 -13.54 -11.23
N ARG A 159 2.09 -13.48 -12.53
CA ARG A 159 1.23 -13.91 -13.65
C ARG A 159 0.99 -15.42 -13.70
N ALA A 160 2.03 -16.22 -13.50
CA ALA A 160 1.91 -17.68 -13.55
C ALA A 160 1.00 -18.21 -12.42
N GLU A 161 1.05 -17.57 -11.26
CA GLU A 161 0.19 -17.88 -10.11
C GLU A 161 -1.26 -17.46 -10.34
N ALA A 162 -1.49 -16.33 -11.02
CA ALA A 162 -2.84 -15.85 -11.34
C ALA A 162 -3.58 -16.78 -12.32
N GLU A 163 -2.85 -17.49 -13.18
CA GLU A 163 -3.44 -18.43 -14.15
C GLU A 163 -3.91 -19.75 -13.51
N VAL A 164 -3.26 -20.19 -12.42
CA VAL A 164 -3.56 -21.47 -11.76
C VAL A 164 -4.83 -21.39 -10.89
N GLY A 165 -5.15 -20.19 -10.39
CA GLY A 165 -6.24 -19.98 -9.45
C GLY A 165 -5.82 -20.32 -8.01
N ALA A 166 -6.24 -19.49 -7.06
CA ALA A 166 -5.93 -19.71 -5.65
C ALA A 166 -6.78 -20.85 -5.09
N LEU A 167 -6.15 -21.78 -4.36
CA LEU A 167 -6.82 -22.83 -3.59
C LEU A 167 -7.70 -22.25 -2.49
N MET A 168 -7.16 -21.25 -1.79
CA MET A 168 -7.88 -20.52 -0.76
C MET A 168 -7.31 -19.10 -0.65
N VAL A 169 -8.14 -18.19 -0.14
CA VAL A 169 -7.78 -16.79 0.06
C VAL A 169 -8.21 -16.36 1.45
N PHE A 170 -7.27 -15.80 2.22
CA PHE A 170 -7.58 -15.03 3.40
C PHE A 170 -7.66 -13.57 3.01
N GLU A 171 -8.76 -12.92 3.40
CA GLU A 171 -9.01 -11.52 3.08
C GLU A 171 -9.07 -10.72 4.37
N SER A 172 -8.47 -9.54 4.35
CA SER A 172 -8.59 -8.57 5.44
C SER A 172 -9.67 -7.56 5.11
N GLU A 173 -10.56 -7.36 6.06
CA GLU A 173 -11.61 -6.35 6.04
C GLU A 173 -11.33 -5.29 7.11
N PRO A 174 -11.57 -4.01 6.82
CA PRO A 174 -11.47 -2.96 7.83
C PRO A 174 -12.58 -3.13 8.87
N SER A 175 -12.20 -3.20 10.14
CA SER A 175 -13.08 -3.27 11.30
C SER A 175 -12.85 -2.08 12.23
N LEU A 176 -13.78 -1.86 13.17
CA LEU A 176 -13.67 -0.80 14.19
C LEU A 176 -12.42 -0.93 15.08
N ALA A 177 -11.90 -2.16 15.25
CA ALA A 177 -10.74 -2.47 16.07
C ALA A 177 -9.42 -2.59 15.27
N GLY A 178 -9.44 -2.34 13.95
CA GLY A 178 -8.30 -2.56 13.06
C GLY A 178 -8.66 -3.48 11.89
N LEU A 179 -7.73 -4.28 11.39
CA LEU A 179 -7.99 -5.24 10.32
C LEU A 179 -8.50 -6.56 10.90
N SER A 180 -9.66 -7.03 10.42
CA SER A 180 -10.18 -8.36 10.71
C SER A 180 -9.94 -9.26 9.52
N TRP A 181 -9.34 -10.43 9.75
CA TRP A 181 -9.12 -11.42 8.70
C TRP A 181 -10.29 -12.39 8.62
N SER A 182 -10.64 -12.79 7.41
CA SER A 182 -11.67 -13.78 7.11
C SER A 182 -11.21 -14.77 6.06
N VAL A 183 -11.79 -15.96 6.10
CA VAL A 183 -11.66 -17.02 5.10
C VAL A 183 -13.08 -17.47 4.75
N GLU A 184 -13.41 -17.51 3.46
CA GLU A 184 -14.74 -17.91 2.96
C GLU A 184 -15.90 -17.16 3.65
N GLY A 185 -15.73 -15.85 3.90
CA GLY A 185 -16.73 -15.01 4.57
C GLY A 185 -16.91 -15.25 6.07
N LYS A 186 -16.02 -16.03 6.71
CA LYS A 186 -16.04 -16.28 8.15
C LYS A 186 -14.76 -15.75 8.82
N PRO A 187 -14.82 -15.30 10.09
CA PRO A 187 -13.66 -14.75 10.77
C PRO A 187 -12.53 -15.78 10.91
N LEU A 188 -11.30 -15.34 10.67
CA LEU A 188 -10.08 -16.14 10.77
C LEU A 188 -9.60 -16.17 12.22
N SER A 189 -10.10 -17.13 13.01
CA SER A 189 -9.56 -17.45 14.33
C SER A 189 -8.23 -18.19 14.21
N THR A 190 -7.47 -18.27 15.31
CA THR A 190 -6.20 -19.03 15.36
C THR A 190 -6.40 -20.50 14.97
N ASP A 191 -7.44 -21.15 15.50
CA ASP A 191 -7.79 -22.54 15.17
C ASP A 191 -8.15 -22.71 13.68
N ARG A 192 -8.86 -21.75 13.08
CA ARG A 192 -9.14 -21.78 11.64
C ARG A 192 -7.89 -21.58 10.81
N LEU A 193 -7.04 -20.61 11.18
CA LEU A 193 -5.78 -20.39 10.48
C LEU A 193 -4.95 -21.68 10.45
N GLU A 194 -4.82 -22.35 11.59
CA GLU A 194 -4.12 -23.63 11.67
C GLU A 194 -4.78 -24.70 10.80
N ARG A 195 -6.09 -24.93 10.92
CA ARG A 195 -6.80 -25.95 10.14
C ARG A 195 -6.72 -25.73 8.64
N TYR A 196 -6.97 -24.52 8.15
CA TYR A 196 -6.91 -24.21 6.73
C TYR A 196 -5.47 -24.30 6.19
N SER A 197 -4.47 -23.89 6.98
CA SER A 197 -3.06 -24.07 6.61
C SER A 197 -2.72 -25.55 6.49
N LEU A 198 -3.10 -26.37 7.49
CA LEU A 198 -2.88 -27.81 7.48
C LEU A 198 -3.59 -28.50 6.32
N LEU A 199 -4.82 -28.08 6.00
CA LEU A 199 -5.56 -28.60 4.85
C LEU A 199 -4.85 -28.28 3.53
N ALA A 200 -4.19 -27.12 3.42
CA ALA A 200 -3.34 -26.79 2.27
C ALA A 200 -2.15 -27.75 2.14
N LEU A 201 -1.51 -28.08 3.28
CA LEU A 201 -0.37 -28.98 3.33
C LEU A 201 -0.78 -30.44 3.04
N GLU A 202 -1.90 -30.90 3.59
CA GLU A 202 -2.50 -32.20 3.28
C GLU A 202 -2.76 -32.30 1.77
N HIS A 203 -3.38 -31.27 1.18
CA HIS A 203 -3.65 -31.25 -0.25
C HIS A 203 -2.37 -31.31 -1.10
N LEU A 204 -1.29 -30.63 -0.69
CA LEU A 204 0.03 -30.74 -1.34
C LEU A 204 0.54 -32.19 -1.33
N LEU A 205 0.44 -32.88 -0.18
CA LEU A 205 0.94 -34.25 -0.03
C LEU A 205 0.11 -35.25 -0.82
N ASP A 206 -1.22 -35.14 -0.76
CA ASP A 206 -2.13 -36.01 -1.50
C ASP A 206 -1.92 -35.87 -3.00
N LYS A 207 -1.84 -34.64 -3.50
CA LYS A 207 -1.58 -34.38 -4.92
C LYS A 207 -0.18 -34.83 -5.35
N THR A 208 0.82 -34.67 -4.49
CA THR A 208 2.16 -35.20 -4.77
C THR A 208 2.12 -36.73 -4.86
N ARG A 209 1.36 -37.40 -3.99
CA ARG A 209 1.20 -38.85 -4.02
C ARG A 209 0.52 -39.32 -5.30
N GLU A 210 -0.52 -38.62 -5.74
CA GLU A 210 -1.23 -38.91 -7.01
C GLU A 210 -0.31 -38.76 -8.23
N GLU A 211 0.61 -37.79 -8.23
CA GLU A 211 1.55 -37.55 -9.34
C GLU A 211 2.75 -38.52 -9.38
N VAL A 212 3.05 -39.18 -8.25
CA VAL A 212 4.18 -40.13 -8.13
C VAL A 212 3.73 -41.59 -8.29
N GLY A 213 2.45 -41.89 -8.00
CA GLY A 213 1.82 -43.21 -8.15
C GLY A 213 1.25 -43.47 -9.54
#